data_AF-A0A954LIX5-F1
#
_entry.id   AF-A0A954LIX5-F1
#
_cell.length_a   1.000
_cell.length_b   1.000
_cell.length_c   1.000
_cell.angle_alpha   90.00
_cell.angle_beta   90.00
_cell.angle_gamma   90.00
#
_symmetry.space_group_name_H-M   'P 1'
#
loop_
_entity.id
_entity.type
_entity.pdbx_description
1 polymer ?
#
loop_
_entity_poly.entity_id
_entity_poly.type
_entity_poly.pdbx_seq_one_letter_code
_entity_poly.pdbx_strand_id
1 'polypeptide(L)' 'MSAKVRQLLQRMHELAMMLRERRFAAGALELHLPEVKIDFNEEGEVTGAHATEHDESHQIIEEFMLAANIA' A
#
# COMPACT_ATOMS: atom_id res chain seq x y z
N MET A 1 1.08 -14.65 15.08
CA MET A 1 -0.08 -14.02 14.43
C MET A 1 -1.25 -15.01 14.43
N SER A 2 -2.43 -14.60 14.89
CA SER A 2 -3.61 -15.50 14.96
C SER A 2 -4.04 -15.96 13.57
N ALA A 3 -4.47 -17.22 13.44
CA ALA A 3 -4.95 -17.79 12.17
C ALA A 3 -6.09 -16.95 11.55
N LYS A 4 -6.93 -16.35 12.40
CA LYS A 4 -8.02 -15.45 11.97
C LYS A 4 -7.50 -14.21 11.27
N VAL A 5 -6.43 -13.59 11.78
CA VAL A 5 -5.85 -12.38 11.21
C VAL A 5 -5.20 -12.67 9.86
N ARG A 6 -4.49 -13.81 9.74
CA ARG A 6 -3.91 -14.23 8.46
C ARG A 6 -4.99 -14.43 7.40
N GLN A 7 -6.07 -15.12 7.75
CA GLN A 7 -7.18 -15.35 6.82
C GLN A 7 -7.87 -14.06 6.42
N LEU A 8 -8.02 -13.12 7.35
CA LEU A 8 -8.56 -11.79 7.05
C LEU A 8 -7.67 -11.05 6.03
N LEU A 9 -6.35 -11.01 6.25
CA LEU A 9 -5.42 -10.35 5.33
C LEU A 9 -5.45 -10.98 3.93
N GLN A 10 -5.55 -12.31 3.84
CA GLN A 10 -5.68 -13.00 2.54
C GLN A 10 -6.93 -12.53 1.78
N ARG A 11 -8.07 -12.43 2.46
CA ARG A 11 -9.33 -11.97 1.85
C ARG A 11 -9.29 -10.48 1.49
N MET A 12 -8.62 -9.67 2.31
CA MET A 12 -8.39 -8.25 2.00
C MET A 12 -7.53 -8.08 0.74
N HIS A 13 -6.47 -8.87 0.61
CA HIS A 13 -5.63 -8.90 -0.58
C HIS A 13 -6.42 -9.27 -1.83
N GLU A 14 -7.17 -10.37 -1.80
CA GLU A 14 -8.02 -10.79 -2.92
C GLU A 14 -9.02 -9.69 -3.33
N LEU A 15 -9.67 -9.05 -2.36
CA LEU A 15 -10.62 -7.97 -2.63
C LEU A 15 -9.93 -6.73 -3.21
N ALA A 16 -8.78 -6.31 -2.66
CA ALA A 16 -8.04 -5.16 -3.16
C ALA A 16 -7.63 -5.37 -4.63
N MET A 17 -7.15 -6.56 -4.99
CA MET A 17 -6.77 -6.85 -6.38
C MET A 17 -7.98 -6.77 -7.33
N MET A 18 -9.14 -7.28 -6.91
CA MET A 18 -10.37 -7.14 -7.71
C MET A 18 -10.82 -5.68 -7.88
N LEU A 19 -10.69 -4.85 -6.84
CA LEU A 19 -11.01 -3.42 -6.91
C LEU A 19 -10.04 -2.68 -7.85
N ARG A 20 -8.75 -2.99 -7.72
CA ARG A 20 -7.68 -2.45 -8.56
C ARG A 20 -7.90 -2.76 -10.04
N GLU A 21 -8.17 -4.02 -10.38
CA GLU A 21 -8.48 -4.44 -11.75
C GLU A 21 -9.67 -3.66 -12.33
N ARG A 22 -10.76 -3.51 -11.56
CA ARG A 22 -11.94 -2.74 -11.98
C ARG A 22 -11.62 -1.27 -12.19
N ARG A 23 -10.83 -0.68 -11.29
CA ARG A 23 -10.42 0.73 -11.35
C ARG A 23 -9.56 1.00 -12.59
N PHE A 24 -8.62 0.12 -12.91
CA PHE A 24 -7.83 0.24 -14.15
C PHE A 24 -8.67 0.02 -15.41
N ALA A 25 -9.60 -0.96 -15.41
CA ALA A 25 -10.53 -1.14 -16.51
C ALA A 25 -11.42 0.10 -16.76
N ALA A 26 -11.69 0.88 -15.72
CA ALA A 26 -12.40 2.15 -15.79
C ALA A 26 -11.51 3.35 -16.19
N GLY A 27 -10.25 3.11 -16.55
CA GLY A 27 -9.33 4.14 -17.07
C GLY A 27 -8.52 4.87 -15.99
N ALA A 28 -8.39 4.30 -14.79
CA ALA A 28 -7.51 4.89 -13.78
C ALA A 28 -6.04 4.85 -14.19
N LEU A 29 -5.29 5.86 -13.74
CA LEU A 29 -3.85 5.95 -13.92
C LEU A 29 -3.14 5.57 -12.61
N GLU A 30 -2.01 4.89 -12.73
CA GLU A 30 -1.08 4.67 -11.64
C GLU A 30 0.22 5.41 -11.93
N LEU A 31 0.61 6.26 -10.98
CA LEU A 31 1.82 7.06 -11.06
C LEU A 31 2.79 6.53 -10.01
N HIS A 32 3.88 5.92 -10.46
CA HIS A 32 4.98 5.53 -9.57
C HIS A 32 5.84 6.75 -9.28
N LEU A 33 5.49 7.46 -8.20
CA LEU A 33 6.29 8.56 -7.67
C LEU A 33 7.26 7.99 -6.63
N PRO A 34 8.59 8.06 -6.85
CA PRO A 34 9.53 7.57 -5.86
C PRO A 34 9.50 8.46 -4.62
N GLU A 35 9.21 7.85 -3.47
CA GLU A 35 9.30 8.50 -2.17
C GLU A 35 10.64 8.18 -1.51
N VAL A 36 11.31 9.20 -0.96
CA VAL A 36 12.57 9.03 -0.22
C VAL A 36 12.29 9.07 1.27
N LYS A 37 12.69 8.03 1.99
CA LYS A 37 12.74 8.01 3.45
C LYS A 37 14.14 8.35 3.93
N ILE A 38 14.22 9.11 5.02
CA ILE A 38 15.46 9.48 5.67
C ILE A 38 15.66 8.57 6.88
N ASP A 39 16.85 8.02 7.00
CA ASP A 39 17.24 7.15 8.10
C ASP A 39 17.89 7.97 9.20
N PHE A 40 17.53 7.68 10.45
CA PHE A 40 18.02 8.38 11.64
C PHE A 40 18.64 7.38 12.63
N ASN A 41 19.68 7.78 13.35
CA ASN A 41 20.16 7.05 14.53
C ASN A 41 19.30 7.35 15.78
N GLU A 42 19.65 6.73 16.90
CA GLU A 42 18.93 6.90 18.16
C GLU A 42 19.01 8.33 18.72
N GLU A 43 20.08 9.05 18.37
CA GLU A 43 20.30 10.47 18.69
C GLU A 43 19.53 11.44 17.77
N GLY A 44 18.85 10.92 16.74
CA GLY A 44 18.07 11.72 15.78
C GLY A 44 18.90 12.37 14.66
N GLU A 45 20.13 11.93 14.45
CA GLU A 45 21.01 12.38 13.37
C GLU A 45 20.78 11.55 12.11
N VAL A 46 20.90 12.19 10.94
CA VAL A 46 20.72 11.54 9.64
C VAL A 46 21.87 10.58 9.36
N THR A 47 21.55 9.31 9.14
CA THR A 47 22.52 8.25 8.79
C THR A 47 22.42 7.82 7.33
N GLY A 48 21.33 8.14 6.64
CA GLY A 48 21.13 7.74 5.25
C GLY A 48 19.79 8.16 4.67
N ALA A 49 19.53 7.69 3.46
CA ALA A 49 18.26 7.83 2.78
C ALA A 49 18.06 6.66 1.81
N HIS A 50 16.82 6.20 1.67
CA HIS A 50 16.46 5.13 0.74
C HIS A 50 15.12 5.41 0.05
N ALA A 51 14.94 4.84 -1.14
CA ALA A 51 13.65 4.86 -1.82
C ALA A 51 12.69 3.90 -1.10
N THR A 52 11.44 4.32 -0.94
CA THR A 52 10.39 3.49 -0.35
C THR A 52 9.89 2.50 -1.39
N GLU A 53 9.81 1.23 -1.01
CA GLU A 53 9.18 0.20 -1.83
C GLU A 53 7.65 0.26 -1.68
N HIS A 54 6.96 0.18 -2.82
CA HIS A 54 5.50 0.07 -2.86
C HIS A 54 5.13 -1.39 -3.09
N ASP A 55 4.70 -2.05 -2.02
CA ASP A 55 4.38 -3.48 -2.01
C ASP A 55 2.86 -3.74 -1.98
N GLU A 56 2.46 -5.01 -1.96
CA GLU A 56 1.04 -5.40 -1.95
C GLU A 56 0.29 -4.90 -0.70
N SER A 57 0.99 -4.69 0.42
CA SER A 57 0.37 -4.15 1.63
C SER A 57 -0.07 -2.70 1.41
N HIS A 58 0.75 -1.90 0.73
CA HIS A 58 0.40 -0.53 0.34
C HIS A 58 -0.80 -0.53 -0.60
N GLN A 59 -0.80 -1.42 -1.61
CA GLN A 59 -1.91 -1.55 -2.56
C GLN A 59 -3.23 -1.92 -1.88
N ILE A 60 -3.20 -2.83 -0.88
CA ILE A 60 -4.40 -3.17 -0.11
C ILE A 60 -4.98 -1.93 0.57
N ILE A 61 -4.15 -1.16 1.27
CA ILE A 61 -4.64 0.02 1.97
C ILE A 61 -5.17 1.06 0.99
N GLU A 62 -4.45 1.34 -0.10
CA GLU A 62 -4.85 2.31 -1.11
C GLU A 62 -6.22 1.99 -1.73
N GLU A 63 -6.45 0.77 -2.19
CA GLU A 63 -7.72 0.41 -2.82
C GLU A 63 -8.90 0.49 -1.86
N PHE A 64 -8.69 0.17 -0.58
CA PHE A 64 -9.73 0.32 0.44
C PHE A 64 -9.99 1.80 0.76
N MET A 65 -8.96 2.64 0.83
CA MET A 65 -9.13 4.08 1.01
C MET A 65 -9.82 4.74 -0.18
N LEU A 66 -9.46 4.33 -1.41
CA LEU A 66 -10.13 4.78 -2.63
C LEU A 66 -11.60 4.34 -2.65
N ALA A 67 -11.89 3.09 -2.32
CA ALA A 67 -13.26 2.58 -2.23
C ALA A 67 -14.08 3.32 -1.17
N ALA A 68 -13.48 3.70 -0.05
CA ALA A 68 -14.14 4.49 0.99
C ALA A 68 -14.40 5.95 0.56
N ASN A 69 -13.51 6.55 -0.22
CA ASN A 69 -13.64 7.95 -0.66
C ASN A 69 -14.64 8.14 -1.83
N ILE A 70 -14.86 7.10 -2.63
CA ILE A 70 -15.76 7.13 -3.80
C ILE A 70 -17.19 6.68 -3.41
N ALA A 71 -17.35 6.09 -2.22
CA ALA A 71 -18.63 5.63 -1.69
C ALA A 71 -19.63 6.75 -1.38
#